data_AF-A0A6V8Q5G2-F1
#
_entry.id   AF-A0A6V8Q5G2-F1
#
_cell.length_a   1.000
_cell.length_b   1.000
_cell.length_c   1.000
_cell.angle_alpha   90.00
_cell.angle_beta   90.00
_cell.angle_gamma   90.00
#
_symmetry.space_group_name_H-M   'P 1'
#
loop_
_entity.id
_entity.type
_entity.pdbx_description
1 polymer ?
#
loop_
_entity_poly.entity_id
_entity_poly.type
_entity_poly.pdbx_seq_one_letter_code
_entity_poly.pdbx_strand_id
1 'polypeptide(L)'
;MTGPKKYALPTAINVGLTDSNVPDGQAGVEKAATMLLGMLAGADAYGGMGISGADQGFNIAQLVIDDEIIAYLKRIIKGAEVSDETLAYNVIKEVGIGGSFISMDHTLQHFRKELWFPTIFERLGWEVWEQSGSMDLLERAGEKAEKIILQQKEEEINKDLVEEIDTIYATAEKCLVLKR
;
A
#
# COMPACT_ATOMS: atom_id res chain seq x y z
N MET A 1 26.08 -8.40 -5.40
CA MET A 1 24.78 -8.97 -4.96
C MET A 1 24.98 -9.62 -3.59
N THR A 2 24.99 -8.83 -2.53
CA THR A 2 25.40 -9.25 -1.17
C THR A 2 24.23 -9.08 -0.22
N GLY A 3 23.62 -10.18 0.19
CA GLY A 3 22.42 -10.22 1.02
C GLY A 3 21.75 -11.59 1.03
N PRO A 4 20.53 -11.71 1.58
CA PRO A 4 19.80 -12.97 1.80
C PRO A 4 19.62 -13.89 0.59
N LYS A 5 19.64 -13.34 -0.63
CA LYS A 5 19.68 -14.13 -1.88
C LYS A 5 20.87 -15.09 -1.95
N LYS A 6 21.95 -14.84 -1.21
CA LYS A 6 23.11 -15.74 -1.11
C LYS A 6 22.76 -17.08 -0.46
N TYR A 7 21.83 -17.09 0.50
CA TYR A 7 21.46 -18.28 1.25
C TYR A 7 20.15 -18.91 0.78
N ALA A 8 19.48 -18.32 -0.22
CA ALA A 8 18.19 -18.76 -0.74
C ALA A 8 17.11 -18.95 0.35
N LEU A 9 17.17 -18.11 1.39
CA LEU A 9 16.19 -18.11 2.48
C LEU A 9 15.25 -16.90 2.32
N PRO A 10 13.94 -17.08 2.58
CA PRO A 10 13.01 -15.97 2.69
C PRO A 10 13.49 -14.97 3.75
N THR A 11 13.38 -13.69 3.43
CA THR A 11 13.78 -12.60 4.33
C THR A 11 12.62 -11.70 4.65
N ALA A 12 12.27 -11.67 5.92
CA ALA A 12 11.46 -10.62 6.49
C ALA A 12 12.37 -9.50 7.01
N ILE A 13 11.97 -8.26 6.76
CA ILE A 13 12.62 -7.08 7.32
C ILE A 13 11.58 -6.19 7.99
N ASN A 14 12.00 -5.51 9.04
CA ASN A 14 11.14 -4.57 9.75
C ASN A 14 11.30 -3.17 9.13
N VAL A 15 10.33 -2.76 8.32
CA VAL A 15 10.28 -1.49 7.57
C VAL A 15 8.85 -1.00 7.50
N GLY A 16 8.62 0.28 7.17
CA GLY A 16 7.28 0.84 7.26
C GLY A 16 6.87 1.21 8.68
N LEU A 17 7.86 1.46 9.54
CA LEU A 17 7.69 1.97 10.89
C LEU A 17 7.90 3.48 10.95
N THR A 18 7.43 4.08 12.04
CA THR A 18 7.64 5.49 12.35
C THR A 18 7.75 5.70 13.85
N ASP A 19 8.54 6.68 14.27
CA ASP A 19 8.53 7.15 15.66
C ASP A 19 7.43 8.21 15.91
N SER A 20 6.75 8.67 14.86
CA SER A 20 5.66 9.63 14.98
C SER A 20 4.44 9.00 15.65
N ASN A 21 3.94 9.67 16.69
CA ASN A 21 2.75 9.22 17.42
C ASN A 21 1.44 9.43 16.63
N VAL A 22 1.48 10.18 15.52
CA VAL A 22 0.31 10.53 14.72
C VAL A 22 0.57 10.32 13.23
N PRO A 23 -0.46 10.07 12.40
CA PRO A 23 -0.31 9.98 10.95
C PRO A 23 -0.03 11.34 10.30
N ASP A 24 1.23 11.77 10.33
CA ASP A 24 1.66 13.07 9.83
C ASP A 24 2.75 12.97 8.75
N GLY A 25 3.34 14.10 8.41
CA GLY A 25 4.44 14.16 7.44
C GLY A 25 5.66 13.34 7.87
N GLN A 26 5.98 13.30 9.17
CA GLN A 26 7.05 12.46 9.68
C GLN A 26 6.74 10.97 9.43
N ALA A 27 5.54 10.53 9.82
CA ALA A 27 5.09 9.16 9.58
C ALA A 27 5.18 8.76 8.11
N GLY A 28 4.69 9.62 7.21
CA GLY A 28 4.74 9.37 5.76
C GLY A 28 6.18 9.21 5.24
N VAL A 29 7.10 10.09 5.63
CA VAL A 29 8.49 10.07 5.14
C VAL A 29 9.26 8.84 5.65
N GLU A 30 9.22 8.57 6.96
CA GLU A 30 9.94 7.45 7.58
C GLU A 30 9.47 6.11 7.01
N LYS A 31 8.15 5.93 6.94
CA LYS A 31 7.53 4.71 6.42
C LYS A 31 7.86 4.50 4.94
N ALA A 32 7.63 5.50 4.09
CA ALA A 32 7.87 5.37 2.65
C ALA A 32 9.35 5.11 2.32
N ALA A 33 10.27 5.80 2.99
CA ALA A 33 11.71 5.63 2.75
C ALA A 33 12.17 4.21 3.12
N THR A 34 11.80 3.73 4.30
CA THR A 34 12.22 2.41 4.77
C THR A 34 11.57 1.28 3.96
N MET A 35 10.28 1.39 3.62
CA MET A 35 9.61 0.43 2.74
C MET A 35 10.28 0.35 1.38
N LEU A 36 10.58 1.49 0.74
CA LEU A 36 11.23 1.51 -0.57
C LEU A 36 12.61 0.83 -0.53
N LEU A 37 13.43 1.15 0.46
CA LEU A 37 14.75 0.52 0.64
C LEU A 37 14.61 -0.99 0.85
N GLY A 38 13.62 -1.39 1.66
CA GLY A 38 13.32 -2.79 1.89
C GLY A 38 12.93 -3.56 0.63
N MET A 39 12.05 -2.96 -0.18
CA MET A 39 11.63 -3.53 -1.45
C MET A 39 12.78 -3.60 -2.47
N LEU A 40 13.61 -2.56 -2.56
CA LEU A 40 14.80 -2.55 -3.43
C LEU A 40 15.86 -3.57 -2.99
N ALA A 41 15.97 -3.85 -1.69
CA ALA A 41 16.83 -4.91 -1.16
C ALA A 41 16.33 -6.32 -1.52
N GLY A 42 15.08 -6.43 -1.99
CA GLY A 42 14.46 -7.69 -2.41
C GLY A 42 14.01 -8.56 -1.24
N ALA A 43 13.50 -7.96 -0.17
CA ALA A 43 12.87 -8.70 0.92
C ALA A 43 11.55 -9.35 0.48
N ASP A 44 11.22 -10.48 1.12
CA ASP A 44 10.07 -11.30 0.78
C ASP A 44 8.83 -10.93 1.62
N ALA A 45 9.05 -10.39 2.82
CA ALA A 45 7.97 -10.00 3.74
C ALA A 45 8.28 -8.69 4.47
N TYR A 46 7.21 -7.93 4.70
CA TYR A 46 7.20 -6.63 5.39
C TYR A 46 6.10 -6.66 6.45
N GLY A 47 6.30 -5.97 7.57
CA GLY A 47 5.33 -5.87 8.68
C GLY A 47 5.20 -4.44 9.20
N GLY A 48 4.26 -4.19 10.10
CA GLY A 48 4.14 -2.90 10.79
C GLY A 48 3.20 -1.86 10.17
N MET A 49 2.38 -2.27 9.20
CA MET A 49 1.39 -1.40 8.57
C MET A 49 0.33 -0.98 9.59
N GLY A 50 0.03 0.31 9.64
CA GLY A 50 -0.87 0.92 10.63
C GLY A 50 -0.23 1.21 11.98
N ILE A 51 1.02 0.83 12.23
CA ILE A 51 1.71 1.17 13.48
C ILE A 51 1.94 2.69 13.57
N SER A 52 1.74 3.23 14.77
CA SER A 52 2.06 4.60 15.17
C SER A 52 2.92 4.60 16.44
N GLY A 53 3.86 5.54 16.52
CA GLY A 53 4.96 5.53 17.47
C GLY A 53 5.88 4.33 17.28
N ALA A 54 6.88 4.20 18.14
CA ALA A 54 7.82 3.07 18.15
C ALA A 54 7.13 1.77 18.61
N ASP A 55 6.29 1.19 17.75
CA ASP A 55 5.44 0.02 18.00
C ASP A 55 4.45 0.19 19.18
N GLN A 56 4.05 1.43 19.47
CA GLN A 56 3.25 1.76 20.67
C GLN A 56 1.74 1.70 20.43
N GLY A 57 1.31 1.94 19.20
CA GLY A 57 -0.10 2.02 18.86
C GLY A 57 -0.39 1.58 17.44
N PHE A 58 -1.69 1.46 17.15
CA PHE A 58 -2.21 1.13 15.84
C PHE A 58 -3.27 2.16 15.45
N ASN A 59 -3.18 2.66 14.23
CA ASN A 59 -4.11 3.61 13.66
C ASN A 59 -4.64 3.08 12.32
N ILE A 60 -5.97 2.92 12.22
CA ILE A 60 -6.62 2.38 11.02
C ILE A 60 -6.45 3.31 9.81
N ALA A 61 -6.49 4.63 10.01
CA ALA A 61 -6.23 5.57 8.93
C ALA A 61 -4.77 5.50 8.46
N GLN A 62 -3.82 5.30 9.38
CA GLN A 62 -2.42 5.03 9.00
C GLN A 62 -2.30 3.73 8.18
N LEU A 63 -3.06 2.68 8.52
CA LEU A 63 -3.05 1.45 7.72
C LEU A 63 -3.50 1.72 6.27
N VAL A 64 -4.51 2.55 6.09
CA VAL A 64 -4.99 2.97 4.75
C VAL A 64 -3.95 3.83 4.02
N ILE A 65 -3.24 4.71 4.74
CA ILE A 65 -2.11 5.48 4.17
C ILE A 65 -0.97 4.55 3.77
N ASP A 66 -0.65 3.56 4.59
CA ASP A 66 0.42 2.60 4.32
C ASP A 66 0.09 1.74 3.09
N ASP A 67 -1.17 1.34 2.90
CA ASP A 67 -1.65 0.66 1.68
C ASP A 67 -1.42 1.52 0.42
N GLU A 68 -1.76 2.81 0.48
CA GLU A 68 -1.55 3.74 -0.63
C GLU A 68 -0.06 3.93 -0.96
N ILE A 69 0.79 4.08 0.07
CA ILE A 69 2.25 4.13 -0.08
C ILE A 69 2.74 2.85 -0.75
N ILE A 70 2.33 1.68 -0.27
CA ILE A 70 2.74 0.38 -0.83
C ILE A 70 2.31 0.26 -2.30
N ALA A 71 1.10 0.70 -2.65
CA ALA A 71 0.64 0.69 -4.04
C ALA A 71 1.53 1.56 -4.95
N TYR A 72 1.90 2.75 -4.47
CA TYR A 72 2.83 3.63 -5.16
C TYR A 72 4.23 3.01 -5.30
N LEU A 73 4.77 2.45 -4.22
CA LEU A 73 6.09 1.81 -4.23
C LEU A 73 6.12 0.57 -5.13
N LYS A 74 5.06 -0.26 -5.16
CA LYS A 74 4.93 -1.38 -6.09
C LYS A 74 5.07 -0.93 -7.55
N ARG A 75 4.51 0.24 -7.90
CA ARG A 75 4.68 0.81 -9.24
C ARG A 75 6.13 1.20 -9.53
N ILE A 76 6.84 1.77 -8.55
CA ILE A 76 8.26 2.12 -8.68
C ILE A 76 9.10 0.85 -8.89
N ILE A 77 8.89 -0.17 -8.05
CA ILE A 77 9.66 -1.42 -8.07
C ILE A 77 9.42 -2.23 -9.35
N LYS A 78 8.23 -2.14 -9.96
CA LYS A 78 7.94 -2.71 -11.29
C LYS A 78 8.95 -2.23 -12.36
N GLY A 79 9.52 -1.04 -12.19
CA GLY A 79 10.48 -0.46 -13.12
C GLY A 79 9.86 -0.06 -14.47
N ALA A 80 10.68 -0.05 -15.51
CA ALA A 80 10.28 0.22 -16.89
C ALA A 80 10.54 -1.01 -17.76
N GLU A 81 9.51 -1.46 -18.47
CA GLU A 81 9.62 -2.50 -19.49
C GLU A 81 10.32 -1.91 -20.73
N VAL A 82 11.36 -2.56 -21.23
CA VAL A 82 12.12 -2.11 -22.42
C VAL A 82 11.83 -3.06 -23.58
N SER A 83 11.11 -2.56 -24.57
CA SER A 83 10.70 -3.26 -25.80
C SER A 83 10.48 -2.23 -26.91
N ASP A 84 10.37 -2.67 -28.17
CA ASP A 84 10.08 -1.77 -29.29
C ASP A 84 8.76 -0.98 -29.07
N GLU A 85 7.77 -1.63 -28.47
CA GLU A 85 6.47 -1.03 -28.16
C GLU A 85 6.58 0.04 -27.06
N THR A 86 7.29 -0.25 -25.98
CA THR A 86 7.42 0.66 -24.83
C THR A 86 8.43 1.78 -25.06
N LEU A 87 9.36 1.62 -26.01
CA LEU A 87 10.21 2.70 -26.50
C LEU A 87 9.44 3.73 -27.33
N ALA A 88 8.31 3.33 -27.94
CA ALA A 88 7.38 4.19 -28.66
C ALA A 88 8.04 5.08 -29.74
N TYR A 89 9.14 4.61 -30.35
CA TYR A 89 9.95 5.43 -31.27
C TYR A 89 9.15 5.99 -32.45
N ASN A 90 8.29 5.16 -33.05
CA ASN A 90 7.45 5.58 -34.19
C ASN A 90 6.45 6.66 -33.77
N VAL A 91 5.87 6.55 -32.57
CA VAL A 91 4.94 7.54 -32.02
C VAL A 91 5.66 8.87 -31.78
N ILE A 92 6.86 8.83 -31.20
CA ILE A 92 7.68 10.03 -30.98
C ILE A 92 8.01 10.72 -32.31
N LYS A 93 8.38 9.94 -33.33
CA LYS A 93 8.69 10.45 -34.67
C LYS A 93 7.47 11.05 -35.36
N GLU A 94 6.30 10.43 -35.21
CA GLU A 94 5.03 10.89 -35.78
C GLU A 94 4.56 12.21 -35.15
N VAL A 95 4.57 12.29 -33.82
CA VAL A 95 4.13 13.49 -33.08
C VAL A 95 5.05 14.68 -33.36
N GLY A 96 6.36 14.44 -33.44
CA GLY A 96 7.35 15.47 -33.78
C GLY A 96 7.51 16.56 -32.72
N ILE A 97 8.32 17.57 -33.03
CA ILE A 97 8.66 18.66 -32.11
C ILE A 97 7.45 19.57 -31.91
N GLY A 98 7.10 19.83 -30.64
CA GLY A 98 5.97 20.70 -30.28
C GLY A 98 4.59 20.04 -30.39
N GLY A 99 4.53 18.75 -30.74
CA GLY A 99 3.29 17.98 -30.76
C GLY A 99 2.85 17.50 -29.37
N SER A 100 1.67 16.87 -29.32
CA SER A 100 1.10 16.30 -28.09
C SER A 100 0.81 14.82 -28.27
N PHE A 101 1.04 14.05 -27.21
CA PHE A 101 0.82 12.59 -27.17
C PHE A 101 -0.57 12.21 -26.65
N ILE A 102 -1.37 13.16 -26.16
CA ILE A 102 -2.62 12.86 -25.44
C ILE A 102 -3.63 12.14 -26.33
N SER A 103 -3.69 12.46 -27.62
CA SER A 103 -4.63 11.88 -28.58
C SER A 103 -4.09 10.66 -29.32
N MET A 104 -2.90 10.16 -28.98
CA MET A 104 -2.33 9.00 -29.66
C MET A 104 -2.96 7.70 -29.16
N ASP A 105 -3.24 6.78 -30.09
CA ASP A 105 -3.74 5.43 -29.77
C ASP A 105 -2.81 4.70 -28.80
N HIS A 106 -1.49 4.87 -28.96
CA HIS A 106 -0.48 4.34 -28.04
C HIS A 106 -0.71 4.82 -26.60
N THR A 107 -0.93 6.13 -26.39
CA THR A 107 -1.24 6.68 -25.06
C THR A 107 -2.51 6.05 -24.49
N LEU A 108 -3.58 5.94 -25.29
CA LEU A 108 -4.84 5.34 -24.84
C LEU A 108 -4.65 3.88 -24.39
N GLN A 109 -3.83 3.12 -25.11
CA GLN A 109 -3.56 1.71 -24.83
C GLN A 109 -2.69 1.50 -23.59
N HIS A 110 -1.68 2.36 -23.36
CA HIS A 110 -0.67 2.13 -22.32
C HIS A 110 -0.88 2.92 -21.02
N PHE A 111 -1.53 4.08 -21.07
CA PHE A 111 -1.65 5.00 -19.93
C PHE A 111 -2.17 4.34 -18.64
N ARG A 112 -3.25 3.54 -18.74
CA ARG A 112 -3.85 2.87 -17.58
C ARG A 112 -2.99 1.74 -17.01
N LYS A 113 -2.14 1.12 -17.84
CA LYS A 113 -1.21 0.06 -17.44
C LYS A 113 0.05 0.64 -16.79
N GLU A 114 0.51 1.79 -17.30
CA GLU A 114 1.80 2.36 -16.94
C GLU A 114 1.73 3.45 -15.88
N LEU A 115 0.60 4.12 -15.67
CA LEU A 115 0.45 5.07 -14.58
C LEU A 115 -0.20 4.44 -13.35
N TRP A 116 0.27 4.87 -12.18
CA TRP A 116 -0.41 4.61 -10.92
C TRP A 116 -1.37 5.76 -10.59
N PHE A 117 -2.61 5.40 -10.27
CA PHE A 117 -3.65 6.32 -9.85
C PHE A 117 -3.87 6.19 -8.35
N PRO A 118 -3.69 7.28 -7.60
CA PRO A 118 -3.94 7.26 -6.17
C PRO A 118 -5.43 7.08 -5.87
N THR A 119 -5.72 6.52 -4.72
CA THR A 119 -7.07 6.44 -4.15
C THR A 119 -7.30 7.49 -3.06
N ILE A 120 -6.24 7.96 -2.38
CA ILE A 120 -6.32 8.96 -1.31
C ILE A 120 -5.26 10.08 -1.42
N PHE A 121 -4.22 9.93 -2.24
CA PHE A 121 -3.31 11.05 -2.53
C PHE A 121 -3.95 12.00 -3.53
N GLU A 122 -4.19 13.23 -3.07
CA GLU A 122 -4.87 14.26 -3.84
C GLU A 122 -3.97 14.79 -4.97
N ARG A 123 -4.57 14.99 -6.15
CA ARG A 123 -3.95 15.59 -7.35
C ARG A 123 -4.83 16.66 -8.00
N LEU A 124 -5.94 17.04 -7.38
CA LEU A 124 -6.80 18.12 -7.83
C LEU A 124 -6.10 19.48 -7.78
N GLY A 125 -6.56 20.39 -8.65
CA GLY A 125 -6.22 21.81 -8.54
C GLY A 125 -6.87 22.44 -7.30
N TRP A 126 -6.31 23.56 -6.84
CA TRP A 126 -6.71 24.21 -5.58
C TRP A 126 -8.21 24.50 -5.52
N GLU A 127 -8.78 25.09 -6.57
CA GLU A 127 -10.19 25.48 -6.60
C GLU A 127 -11.12 24.27 -6.52
N VAL A 128 -10.75 23.16 -7.16
CA VAL A 128 -11.56 21.94 -7.14
C VAL A 128 -11.45 21.24 -5.80
N TRP A 129 -10.26 21.20 -5.21
CA TRP A 129 -10.04 20.65 -3.86
C TRP A 129 -10.84 21.44 -2.82
N GLU A 130 -10.82 22.78 -2.90
CA GLU A 130 -11.56 23.65 -1.99
C GLU A 130 -13.09 23.42 -2.10
N GLN A 131 -13.60 23.33 -3.33
CA GLN A 131 -15.02 23.02 -3.58
C GLN A 131 -15.42 21.60 -3.16
N SER A 132 -14.45 20.68 -3.08
CA SER A 132 -14.67 19.29 -2.69
C SER A 132 -14.56 19.05 -1.18
N GLY A 133 -14.50 20.13 -0.37
CA GLY A 133 -14.50 20.05 1.10
C GLY A 133 -13.12 20.21 1.75
N SER A 134 -12.07 20.47 0.97
CA SER A 134 -10.73 20.81 1.49
C SER A 134 -10.13 19.77 2.44
N MET A 135 -10.48 18.50 2.27
CA MET A 135 -10.03 17.46 3.17
C MET A 135 -8.51 17.30 3.13
N ASP A 136 -7.90 16.97 4.26
CA ASP A 136 -6.51 16.54 4.32
C ASP A 136 -6.37 15.03 4.04
N LEU A 137 -5.13 14.53 4.09
CA LEU A 137 -4.85 13.11 3.83
C LEU A 137 -5.43 12.19 4.92
N LEU A 138 -5.36 12.63 6.18
CA LEU A 138 -5.80 11.81 7.32
C LEU A 138 -7.32 11.67 7.29
N GLU A 139 -8.05 12.74 6.99
CA GLU A 139 -9.51 12.72 6.83
C GLU A 139 -9.93 11.76 5.71
N ARG A 140 -9.30 11.86 4.52
CA ARG A 140 -9.59 10.94 3.40
C ARG A 140 -9.28 9.48 3.74
N ALA A 141 -8.19 9.24 4.46
CA ALA A 141 -7.82 7.89 4.91
C ALA A 141 -8.83 7.34 5.93
N GLY A 142 -9.32 8.18 6.85
CA GLY A 142 -10.37 7.85 7.80
C GLY A 142 -11.69 7.47 7.12
N GLU A 143 -12.15 8.28 6.16
CA GLU A 143 -13.37 7.96 5.39
C GLU A 143 -13.24 6.65 4.60
N LYS A 144 -12.09 6.43 3.95
CA LYS A 144 -11.84 5.18 3.23
C LYS A 144 -11.81 3.98 4.19
N ALA A 145 -11.21 4.12 5.36
CA ALA A 145 -11.21 3.08 6.39
C ALA A 145 -12.63 2.72 6.83
N GLU A 146 -13.45 3.71 7.20
CA GLU A 146 -14.83 3.50 7.63
C GLU A 146 -15.65 2.80 6.53
N LYS A 147 -15.50 3.26 5.28
CA LYS A 147 -16.17 2.64 4.14
C LYS A 147 -15.78 1.18 3.95
N ILE A 148 -14.51 0.82 4.08
CA ILE A 148 -14.04 -0.57 3.96
C ILE A 148 -14.68 -1.43 5.06
N ILE A 149 -14.67 -0.95 6.30
CA ILE A 149 -15.23 -1.67 7.45
C ILE A 149 -16.74 -1.91 7.27
N LEU A 150 -17.49 -0.89 6.85
CA LEU A 150 -18.93 -1.00 6.63
C LEU A 150 -19.32 -1.89 5.44
N GLN A 151 -18.43 -2.04 4.46
CA GLN A 151 -18.66 -2.86 3.27
C GLN A 151 -18.17 -4.30 3.41
N GLN A 152 -17.48 -4.63 4.50
CA GLN A 152 -16.96 -5.96 4.75
C GLN A 152 -18.12 -6.95 4.86
N LYS A 153 -18.14 -7.93 3.95
CA LYS A 153 -19.08 -9.05 4.02
C LYS A 153 -18.47 -10.14 4.88
N GLU A 154 -19.29 -10.79 5.70
CA GLU A 154 -18.89 -12.03 6.37
C GLU A 154 -18.52 -13.06 5.30
N GLU A 155 -17.30 -13.59 5.39
CA GLU A 155 -16.90 -14.74 4.59
C GLU A 155 -17.60 -15.98 5.14
N GLU A 156 -18.07 -16.87 4.25
CA GLU A 156 -18.61 -18.16 4.68
C GLU A 156 -17.46 -19.05 5.18
N ILE A 157 -17.27 -19.07 6.49
CA ILE A 157 -16.30 -19.95 7.15
C ILE A 157 -16.96 -21.32 7.37
N ASN A 158 -16.21 -22.40 7.16
CA ASN A 158 -16.67 -23.76 7.45
C ASN A 158 -17.08 -23.88 8.92
N LYS A 159 -18.37 -24.14 9.16
CA LYS A 159 -18.97 -24.21 10.50
C LYS A 159 -18.33 -25.29 11.38
N ASP A 160 -17.97 -26.43 10.79
CA ASP A 160 -17.35 -27.53 11.54
C ASP A 160 -15.98 -27.10 12.10
N LEU A 161 -15.21 -26.32 11.33
CA LEU A 161 -13.93 -25.77 11.79
C LEU A 161 -14.11 -24.70 12.87
N VAL A 162 -15.15 -23.87 12.78
CA VAL A 162 -15.47 -22.88 13.81
C VAL A 162 -15.81 -23.59 15.12
N GLU A 163 -16.66 -24.62 15.07
CA GLU A 163 -17.03 -25.41 16.25
C GLU A 163 -15.82 -26.12 16.88
N GLU A 164 -14.89 -26.63 16.06
CA GLU A 164 -13.65 -27.23 16.53
C GLU A 164 -12.76 -26.19 17.25
N ILE A 165 -12.58 -25.00 16.66
CA ILE A 165 -11.80 -23.91 17.26
C ILE A 165 -12.42 -23.46 18.59
N ASP A 166 -13.75 -23.30 18.64
CA ASP A 166 -14.46 -22.92 19.86
C ASP A 166 -14.29 -23.96 20.97
N THR A 167 -14.28 -25.25 20.62
CA THR A 167 -14.02 -26.34 21.56
C THR A 167 -12.60 -26.30 22.11
N ILE A 168 -11.60 -26.06 21.25
CA ILE A 168 -10.20 -25.91 21.65
C ILE A 168 -10.06 -24.70 22.60
N TYR A 169 -10.67 -23.57 22.24
CA TYR A 169 -10.65 -22.34 23.05
C TYR A 169 -11.25 -22.57 24.45
N ALA A 170 -12.46 -23.13 24.53
CA ALA A 170 -13.12 -23.41 25.80
C ALA A 170 -12.33 -24.38 26.70
N THR A 171 -11.63 -25.33 26.08
CA THR A 171 -10.75 -26.28 26.79
C THR A 171 -9.51 -25.57 27.34
N ALA A 172 -8.88 -24.72 26.53
CA ALA A 172 -7.72 -23.92 26.94
C ALA A 172 -8.08 -22.96 28.08
N GLU A 173 -9.23 -22.28 27.99
CA GLU A 173 -9.71 -21.35 29.02
C GLU A 173 -9.87 -22.07 30.37
N LYS A 174 -10.54 -23.23 30.40
CA LYS A 174 -10.67 -24.04 31.62
C LYS A 174 -9.32 -24.42 32.21
N CYS A 175 -8.37 -24.87 31.37
CA CYS A 175 -7.03 -25.25 31.83
C CYS A 175 -6.21 -24.07 32.38
N LEU A 176 -6.40 -22.87 31.86
CA LEU A 176 -5.70 -21.66 32.29
C LEU A 176 -6.31 -21.07 33.57
N VAL A 177 -7.64 -21.09 33.69
CA VAL A 177 -8.35 -20.63 34.90
C VAL A 177 -8.07 -21.54 36.09
N LEU A 178 -7.89 -22.84 35.87
CA LEU A 178 -7.52 -23.81 36.92
C LEU A 178 -6.05 -23.73 37.36
N LYS A 179 -5.23 -22.89 36.71
CA LYS A 179 -3.81 -22.66 37.06
C LYS A 179 -3.57 -21.34 37.81
N ARG A 180 -4.61 -20.58 38.14
CA ARG A 180 -4.56 -19.43 39.07
C ARG A 180 -5.13 -19.84 40.42
#